data_AF-A0A2R6AFH8-F1
#
_entry.id   AF-A0A2R6AFH8-F1
#
_cell.length_a   1.000
_cell.length_b   1.000
_cell.length_c   1.000
_cell.angle_alpha   90.00
_cell.angle_beta   90.00
_cell.angle_gamma   90.00
#
_symmetry.space_group_name_H-M   'P 1'
#
loop_
_entity.id
_entity.type
_entity.pdbx_description
1 polymer ?
#
loop_
_entity_poly.entity_id
_entity_poly.type
_entity_poly.pdbx_seq_one_letter_code
_entity_poly.pdbx_strand_id
1 'polypeptide(L)'
;MFTGLGLSLNSSSLLNIGAWFTTPLGIWITTIAFGLLATATLIKGFRLFVRIQWVMWYGFLLSYAVIIGLLLTTPHAKFIAEFNSAVSKIAPNSPSDYYSYVINYEKSQGFNPNTSFSWAATLGVLPIALTSLGWVGYAQYQAGEIQQASSLKKQLFINLGGAVTSAIMMALLAFAFTRTVGYDWLAAAANASFISANLSMPIPPWFSNLVVVMTSSPILIFLATVGVFLNALQVVYNVYVGQTRMALASSMDRILPEWVSRVSSRTGTPVNAHLLFFVLGGIIYSYIYNFVPGWISLTLAVTAVATVMYIATSLAAALLPFRMKEIYNSAEISRFRFGSVPLITIAGAISAAFSAWMLYYYLTVPALGVAYLPSELLMLAIFVGWLVYFAVRRWYVKTKLGIDIDSAFRQIPPD
;
A
#
# COMPACT_ATOMS: atom_id res chain seq x y z
N MET A 1 8.99 -12.89 11.73
CA MET A 1 10.37 -12.98 12.25
C MET A 1 10.43 -13.78 13.54
N PHE A 2 9.91 -13.28 14.67
CA PHE A 2 10.00 -13.95 15.98
C PHE A 2 9.40 -15.36 15.99
N THR A 3 8.24 -15.57 15.37
CA THR A 3 7.64 -16.91 15.21
C THR A 3 8.60 -17.88 14.52
N GLY A 4 9.26 -17.45 13.44
CA GLY A 4 10.26 -18.24 12.74
C GLY A 4 11.45 -18.61 13.59
N LEU A 5 12.04 -17.61 14.24
CA LEU A 5 13.18 -17.81 15.14
C LEU A 5 12.78 -18.73 16.30
N GLY A 6 11.55 -18.62 16.81
CA GLY A 6 11.01 -19.50 17.84
C GLY A 6 10.88 -20.95 17.39
N LEU A 7 10.41 -21.20 16.15
CA LEU A 7 10.34 -22.55 15.57
C LEU A 7 11.71 -23.17 15.33
N SER A 8 12.68 -22.36 14.88
CA SER A 8 14.04 -22.80 14.60
C SER A 8 14.84 -23.09 15.88
N LEU A 9 14.69 -22.22 16.90
CA LEU A 9 15.41 -22.33 18.18
C LEU A 9 14.63 -23.12 19.24
N ASN A 10 13.45 -23.66 18.91
CA ASN A 10 12.51 -24.30 19.85
C ASN A 10 12.24 -23.45 21.11
N SER A 11 12.13 -22.13 20.94
CA SER A 11 11.94 -21.18 22.04
C SER A 11 10.49 -20.74 22.16
N SER A 12 9.82 -21.21 23.23
CA SER A 12 8.44 -20.80 23.54
C SER A 12 8.31 -19.30 23.80
N SER A 13 9.36 -18.66 24.33
CA SER A 13 9.38 -17.21 24.56
C SER A 13 9.31 -16.42 23.24
N LEU A 14 10.08 -16.83 22.23
CA LEU A 14 10.05 -16.18 20.91
C LEU A 14 8.72 -16.40 20.18
N LEU A 15 8.10 -17.57 20.35
CA LEU A 15 6.75 -17.84 19.83
C LEU A 15 5.71 -16.93 20.49
N ASN A 16 5.75 -16.77 21.82
CA ASN A 16 4.85 -15.90 22.56
C ASN A 16 5.02 -14.42 22.18
N ILE A 17 6.26 -13.96 21.97
CA ILE A 17 6.54 -12.61 21.46
C ILE A 17 5.96 -12.45 20.05
N GLY A 18 6.17 -13.44 19.18
CA GLY A 18 5.59 -13.44 17.84
C GLY A 18 4.07 -13.36 17.85
N ALA A 19 3.41 -14.15 18.71
CA ALA A 19 1.96 -14.12 18.89
C ALA A 19 1.48 -12.77 19.46
N TRP A 20 2.21 -12.18 20.40
CA TRP A 20 1.86 -10.88 20.99
C TRP A 20 1.77 -9.76 19.94
N PHE A 21 2.68 -9.73 18.96
CA PHE A 21 2.63 -8.76 17.86
C PHE A 21 1.42 -8.91 16.93
N THR A 22 0.69 -10.03 17.00
CA THR A 22 -0.57 -10.24 16.27
C THR A 22 -1.81 -9.79 17.06
N THR A 23 -1.64 -9.46 18.34
CA THR A 23 -2.74 -8.94 19.18
C THR A 23 -3.03 -7.47 18.87
N PRO A 24 -4.27 -6.98 19.09
CA PRO A 24 -4.62 -5.56 18.93
C PRO A 24 -3.66 -4.60 19.65
N LEU A 25 -3.23 -4.97 20.87
CA LEU A 25 -2.30 -4.18 21.67
C LEU A 25 -0.90 -4.15 21.06
N GLY A 26 -0.38 -5.30 20.60
CA GLY A 26 0.92 -5.39 19.94
C GLY A 26 0.97 -4.56 18.65
N ILE A 27 -0.08 -4.64 17.84
CA ILE A 27 -0.21 -3.85 16.60
C ILE A 27 -0.26 -2.35 16.91
N TRP A 28 -1.07 -1.95 17.89
CA TRP A 28 -1.21 -0.55 18.28
C TRP A 28 0.10 0.05 18.79
N ILE A 29 0.80 -0.63 19.71
CA ILE A 29 2.09 -0.18 20.24
C ILE A 29 3.14 -0.09 19.13
N THR A 30 3.18 -1.07 18.22
CA THR A 30 4.11 -1.05 17.08
C THR A 30 3.83 0.14 16.16
N THR A 31 2.55 0.43 15.90
CA THR A 31 2.13 1.58 15.09
C THR A 31 2.58 2.90 15.74
N ILE A 32 2.41 3.05 17.05
CA ILE A 32 2.88 4.22 17.79
C ILE A 32 4.40 4.34 17.71
N ALA A 33 5.14 3.26 17.94
CA ALA A 33 6.60 3.26 17.89
C ALA A 33 7.12 3.66 16.49
N PHE A 34 6.54 3.10 15.43
CA PHE A 34 6.90 3.42 14.05
C PHE A 34 6.52 4.85 13.67
N GLY A 35 5.32 5.28 14.04
CA GLY A 35 4.86 6.65 13.82
C GLY A 35 5.74 7.67 14.54
N LEU A 36 6.17 7.37 15.77
CA LEU A 36 7.08 8.22 16.54
C LEU A 36 8.46 8.30 15.88
N LEU A 37 9.01 7.16 15.44
CA LEU A 37 10.29 7.10 14.74
C LEU A 37 10.25 7.90 13.43
N ALA A 38 9.18 7.74 12.64
CA ALA A 38 8.98 8.48 11.40
C ALA A 38 8.87 9.99 11.65
N THR A 39 8.02 10.38 12.60
CA THR A 39 7.80 11.77 13.02
C THR A 39 9.10 12.41 13.50
N ALA A 40 9.83 11.77 14.41
CA ALA A 40 11.08 12.30 14.95
C ALA A 40 12.16 12.45 13.87
N THR A 41 12.22 11.52 12.92
CA THR A 41 13.16 11.56 11.80
C THR A 41 12.84 12.70 10.84
N LEU A 42 11.56 12.85 10.46
CA LEU A 42 11.11 13.86 9.51
C LEU A 42 11.21 15.28 10.10
N ILE A 43 10.96 15.44 11.41
CA ILE A 43 11.19 16.71 12.12
C ILE A 43 12.67 17.12 12.06
N LYS A 44 13.59 16.18 12.26
CA LYS A 44 15.05 16.45 12.19
C LYS A 44 15.53 16.81 10.78
N GLY A 45 14.79 16.42 9.75
CA GLY A 45 14.99 16.88 8.39
C GLY A 45 15.07 15.76 7.37
N PHE A 46 14.73 16.11 6.14
CA PHE A 46 14.55 15.15 5.04
C PHE A 46 15.85 14.42 4.63
N ARG A 47 17.02 15.08 4.78
CA ARG A 47 18.33 14.45 4.53
C ARG A 47 18.57 13.20 5.39
N LEU A 48 18.11 13.19 6.64
CA LEU A 48 18.22 12.01 7.50
C LEU A 48 17.31 10.90 7.00
N PHE A 49 16.08 11.23 6.63
CA PHE A 49 15.14 10.27 6.04
C PHE A 49 15.72 9.59 4.80
N VAL A 50 16.30 10.35 3.85
CA VAL A 50 16.91 9.77 2.64
C VAL A 50 18.04 8.78 2.97
N ARG A 51 18.87 9.07 3.98
CA ARG A 51 19.93 8.14 4.43
C ARG A 51 19.35 6.84 5.01
N ILE A 52 18.29 6.93 5.81
CA ILE A 52 17.61 5.76 6.38
C ILE A 52 16.89 4.97 5.28
N GLN A 53 16.29 5.65 4.31
CA GLN A 53 15.63 5.04 3.15
C GLN A 53 16.56 4.13 2.35
N TRP A 54 17.83 4.50 2.17
CA TRP A 54 18.81 3.60 1.53
C TRP A 54 19.04 2.31 2.32
N VAL A 55 19.12 2.38 3.64
CA VAL A 55 19.25 1.19 4.50
C VAL A 55 18.00 0.32 4.38
N MET A 56 16.81 0.92 4.42
CA MET A 56 15.55 0.20 4.24
C MET A 56 15.46 -0.47 2.86
N TRP A 57 15.89 0.23 1.81
CA TRP A 57 15.91 -0.27 0.44
C TRP A 57 16.86 -1.46 0.26
N TYR A 58 18.12 -1.34 0.69
CA TYR A 58 19.07 -2.44 0.59
C TYR A 58 18.70 -3.63 1.49
N GLY A 59 18.15 -3.36 2.67
CA GLY A 59 17.61 -4.40 3.54
C GLY A 59 16.46 -5.17 2.89
N PHE A 60 15.54 -4.45 2.24
CA PHE A 60 14.46 -5.08 1.45
C PHE A 60 15.01 -5.92 0.29
N LEU A 61 15.95 -5.40 -0.50
CA LEU A 61 16.55 -6.14 -1.61
C LEU A 61 17.27 -7.41 -1.14
N LEU A 62 17.98 -7.34 0.00
CA LEU A 62 18.64 -8.49 0.60
C LEU A 62 17.61 -9.56 1.00
N SER A 63 16.56 -9.19 1.72
CA SER A 63 15.50 -10.14 2.09
C SER A 63 14.80 -10.72 0.88
N TYR A 64 14.51 -9.89 -0.11
CA TYR A 64 13.89 -10.34 -1.35
C TYR A 64 14.76 -11.37 -2.07
N ALA A 65 16.06 -11.12 -2.21
CA ALA A 65 17.00 -12.06 -2.82
C ALA A 65 17.07 -13.39 -2.03
N VAL A 66 17.10 -13.33 -0.71
CA VAL A 66 17.10 -14.53 0.16
C VAL A 66 15.80 -15.31 0.01
N ILE A 67 14.64 -14.63 0.00
CA ILE A 67 13.33 -15.26 -0.19
C ILE A 67 13.27 -15.97 -1.54
N ILE A 68 13.62 -15.29 -2.63
CA ILE A 68 13.63 -15.88 -3.98
C ILE A 68 14.62 -17.04 -4.05
N GLY A 69 15.82 -16.88 -3.49
CA GLY A 69 16.82 -17.96 -3.44
C GLY A 69 16.29 -19.20 -2.71
N LEU A 70 15.66 -19.03 -1.55
CA LEU A 70 15.06 -20.13 -0.79
C LEU A 70 13.93 -20.81 -1.57
N LEU A 71 13.04 -20.04 -2.18
CA LEU A 71 11.94 -20.57 -2.99
C LEU A 71 12.46 -21.36 -4.19
N LEU A 72 13.42 -20.81 -4.94
CA LEU A 72 13.91 -21.45 -6.16
C LEU A 72 14.81 -22.66 -5.90
N THR A 73 15.44 -22.75 -4.72
CA THR A 73 16.32 -23.88 -4.36
C THR A 73 15.60 -24.99 -3.59
N THR A 74 14.43 -24.70 -3.00
CA THR A 74 13.67 -25.70 -2.22
C THR A 74 12.74 -26.49 -3.14
N PRO A 75 12.87 -27.82 -3.23
CA PRO A 75 11.92 -28.66 -3.97
C PRO A 75 10.54 -28.66 -3.30
N HIS A 76 9.48 -28.79 -4.09
CA HIS A 76 8.10 -28.81 -3.61
C HIS A 76 7.85 -29.86 -2.51
N ALA A 77 8.35 -31.08 -2.67
CA ALA A 77 8.21 -32.13 -1.66
C ALA A 77 8.85 -31.76 -0.31
N LYS A 78 9.97 -31.03 -0.33
CA LYS A 78 10.62 -30.54 0.89
C LYS A 78 9.77 -29.46 1.56
N PHE A 79 9.17 -28.56 0.79
CA PHE A 79 8.24 -27.56 1.33
C PHE A 79 7.09 -28.21 2.10
N ILE A 80 6.43 -29.22 1.51
CA ILE A 80 5.31 -29.93 2.16
C ILE A 80 5.76 -30.54 3.50
N ALA A 81 6.90 -31.21 3.52
CA ALA A 81 7.43 -31.84 4.74
C ALA A 81 7.72 -30.81 5.84
N GLU A 82 8.40 -29.71 5.52
CA GLU A 82 8.73 -28.65 6.48
C GLU A 82 7.47 -27.92 6.96
N PHE A 83 6.50 -27.70 6.07
CA PHE A 83 5.22 -27.08 6.40
C PHE A 83 4.42 -27.93 7.39
N ASN A 84 4.24 -29.22 7.10
CA ASN A 84 3.55 -30.16 7.98
C ASN A 84 4.26 -30.28 9.34
N SER A 85 5.60 -30.33 9.34
CA SER A 85 6.40 -30.30 10.57
C SER A 85 6.15 -29.04 11.40
N ALA A 86 6.16 -27.86 10.78
CA ALA A 86 5.91 -26.61 11.49
C ALA A 86 4.47 -26.53 12.05
N VAL A 87 3.47 -26.98 11.29
CA VAL A 87 2.08 -27.04 11.77
C VAL A 87 1.96 -27.97 12.98
N SER A 88 2.58 -29.16 12.93
CA SER A 88 2.54 -30.11 14.05
C SER A 88 3.13 -29.54 15.35
N LYS A 89 4.12 -28.65 15.25
CA LYS A 89 4.73 -27.97 16.41
C LYS A 89 3.84 -26.86 17.00
N ILE A 90 3.12 -26.13 16.15
CA ILE A 90 2.30 -24.98 16.56
C ILE A 90 0.90 -25.42 16.99
N ALA A 91 0.35 -26.41 16.30
CA ALA A 91 -0.99 -26.93 16.53
C ALA A 91 -0.96 -28.48 16.52
N PRO A 92 -0.53 -29.11 17.64
CA PRO A 92 -0.35 -30.56 17.74
C PRO A 92 -1.63 -31.38 17.49
N ASN A 93 -2.80 -30.76 17.67
CA ASN A 93 -4.11 -31.40 17.44
C ASN A 93 -4.52 -31.39 15.95
N SER A 94 -3.74 -30.76 15.08
CA SER A 94 -4.03 -30.70 13.64
C SER A 94 -3.62 -32.01 12.95
N PRO A 95 -4.23 -32.34 11.79
CA PRO A 95 -3.77 -33.45 10.96
C PRO A 95 -2.27 -33.37 10.65
N SER A 96 -1.60 -34.52 10.67
CA SER A 96 -0.16 -34.63 10.40
C SER A 96 0.22 -34.22 8.98
N ASP A 97 -0.64 -34.52 8.00
CA ASP A 97 -0.56 -33.98 6.64
C ASP A 97 -1.52 -32.80 6.47
N TYR A 98 -1.19 -31.69 7.11
CA TYR A 98 -2.02 -30.49 7.06
C TYR A 98 -2.09 -29.87 5.66
N TYR A 99 -1.01 -29.96 4.88
CA TYR A 99 -0.96 -29.47 3.50
C TYR A 99 -2.06 -30.10 2.65
N SER A 100 -2.12 -31.43 2.58
CA SER A 100 -3.14 -32.14 1.79
C SER A 100 -4.53 -32.00 2.40
N TYR A 101 -4.62 -31.93 3.74
CA TYR A 101 -5.88 -31.70 4.44
C TYR A 101 -6.56 -30.40 4.01
N VAL A 102 -5.83 -29.29 3.90
CA VAL A 102 -6.39 -28.00 3.45
C VAL A 102 -7.03 -28.13 2.06
N ILE A 103 -6.32 -28.75 1.12
CA ILE A 103 -6.82 -28.93 -0.25
C ILE A 103 -8.07 -29.79 -0.28
N ASN A 104 -8.04 -30.93 0.42
CA ASN A 104 -9.13 -31.91 0.42
C ASN A 104 -10.36 -31.38 1.15
N TYR A 105 -10.17 -30.67 2.26
CA TYR A 105 -11.24 -30.02 3.00
C TYR A 105 -11.95 -28.99 2.13
N GLU A 106 -11.21 -28.07 1.51
CA GLU A 106 -11.83 -27.06 0.63
C GLU A 106 -12.55 -27.72 -0.56
N LYS A 107 -11.97 -28.74 -1.17
CA LYS A 107 -12.65 -29.52 -2.23
C LYS A 107 -13.96 -30.13 -1.74
N SER A 108 -14.00 -30.65 -0.51
CA SER A 108 -15.24 -31.17 0.09
C SER A 108 -16.30 -30.10 0.33
N GLN A 109 -15.87 -28.84 0.51
CA GLN A 109 -16.74 -27.67 0.64
C GLN A 109 -17.15 -27.07 -0.72
N GLY A 110 -16.78 -27.72 -1.83
CA GLY A 110 -17.14 -27.31 -3.20
C GLY A 110 -16.11 -26.42 -3.89
N PHE A 111 -14.93 -26.21 -3.30
CA PHE A 111 -13.84 -25.47 -3.96
C PHE A 111 -13.24 -26.28 -5.13
N ASN A 112 -13.18 -25.68 -6.31
CA ASN A 112 -12.51 -26.26 -7.46
C ASN A 112 -11.23 -25.48 -7.81
N PRO A 113 -10.02 -26.04 -7.57
CA PRO A 113 -8.77 -25.37 -7.93
C PRO A 113 -8.52 -25.35 -9.45
N ASN A 114 -9.17 -26.23 -10.21
CA ASN A 114 -8.99 -26.34 -11.67
C ASN A 114 -10.05 -25.52 -12.40
N THR A 115 -9.87 -24.20 -12.42
CA THR A 115 -10.68 -23.31 -13.27
C THR A 115 -10.06 -23.17 -14.65
N SER A 116 -10.88 -23.28 -15.71
CA SER A 116 -10.43 -23.03 -17.07
C SER A 116 -9.91 -21.59 -17.22
N PHE A 117 -8.88 -21.40 -18.04
CA PHE A 117 -8.38 -20.06 -18.35
C PHE A 117 -9.51 -19.17 -18.89
N SER A 118 -9.65 -17.98 -18.30
CA SER A 118 -10.62 -16.98 -18.72
C SER A 118 -9.95 -15.62 -18.77
N TRP A 119 -10.08 -14.95 -19.91
CA TRP A 119 -9.64 -13.56 -20.05
C TRP A 119 -10.40 -12.63 -19.11
N ALA A 120 -11.71 -12.85 -18.96
CA ALA A 120 -12.52 -12.04 -18.06
C ALA A 120 -12.09 -12.20 -16.59
N ALA A 121 -11.80 -13.43 -16.15
CA ALA A 121 -11.30 -13.68 -14.80
C ALA A 121 -9.88 -13.09 -14.60
N THR A 122 -8.99 -13.28 -15.58
CA THR A 122 -7.63 -12.73 -15.55
C THR A 122 -7.65 -11.19 -15.44
N LEU A 123 -8.47 -10.54 -16.26
CA LEU A 123 -8.65 -9.09 -16.21
C LEU A 123 -9.35 -8.63 -14.93
N GLY A 124 -10.25 -9.44 -14.38
CA GLY A 124 -10.94 -9.16 -13.12
C GLY A 124 -10.05 -9.20 -11.87
N VAL A 125 -8.86 -9.79 -11.95
CA VAL A 125 -7.84 -9.78 -10.88
C VAL A 125 -6.95 -8.54 -10.93
N LEU A 126 -6.93 -7.80 -12.05
CA LEU A 126 -6.13 -6.58 -12.20
C LEU A 126 -6.31 -5.53 -11.09
N PRO A 127 -7.50 -5.32 -10.49
CA PRO A 127 -7.63 -4.42 -9.35
C PRO A 127 -6.66 -4.76 -8.21
N ILE A 128 -6.42 -6.04 -7.90
CA ILE A 128 -5.46 -6.43 -6.86
C ILE A 128 -4.05 -5.95 -7.22
N ALA A 129 -3.65 -6.10 -8.49
CA ALA A 129 -2.37 -5.61 -8.98
C ALA A 129 -2.29 -4.08 -8.96
N LEU A 130 -3.39 -3.38 -9.26
CA LEU A 130 -3.48 -1.92 -9.16
C LEU A 130 -3.22 -1.45 -7.73
N THR A 131 -3.75 -2.14 -6.71
CA THR A 131 -3.46 -1.80 -5.31
C THR A 131 -1.97 -1.87 -4.99
N SER A 132 -1.26 -2.84 -5.54
CA SER A 132 0.19 -3.00 -5.29
C SER A 132 1.05 -2.06 -6.13
N LEU A 133 0.70 -1.83 -7.40
CA LEU A 133 1.50 -1.03 -8.33
C LEU A 133 1.13 0.46 -8.33
N GLY A 134 -0.07 0.84 -7.89
CA GLY A 134 -0.55 2.22 -7.85
C GLY A 134 0.27 3.13 -6.92
N TRP A 135 0.98 2.55 -5.94
CA TRP A 135 1.86 3.28 -5.03
C TRP A 135 2.99 4.03 -5.73
N VAL A 136 3.36 3.63 -6.94
CA VAL A 136 4.38 4.36 -7.72
C VAL A 136 3.94 5.82 -7.97
N GLY A 137 2.64 6.08 -8.11
CA GLY A 137 2.11 7.44 -8.24
C GLY A 137 2.35 8.32 -7.01
N TYR A 138 2.52 7.74 -5.81
CA TYR A 138 2.83 8.50 -4.60
C TYR A 138 4.24 9.11 -4.62
N ALA A 139 5.11 8.66 -5.51
CA ALA A 139 6.39 9.31 -5.76
C ALA A 139 6.23 10.76 -6.25
N GLN A 140 5.04 11.14 -6.75
CA GLN A 140 4.77 12.51 -7.20
C GLN A 140 4.63 13.53 -6.05
N TYR A 141 4.22 13.12 -4.85
CA TYR A 141 4.33 13.99 -3.66
C TYR A 141 5.79 14.39 -3.38
N GLN A 142 6.70 13.52 -3.82
CA GLN A 142 8.15 13.61 -3.95
C GLN A 142 8.68 14.76 -4.80
N ALA A 143 7.92 15.09 -5.85
CA ALA A 143 8.49 15.56 -7.10
C ALA A 143 9.18 16.92 -6.97
N GLY A 144 8.66 17.84 -6.14
CA GLY A 144 9.29 19.15 -5.92
C GLY A 144 10.71 19.10 -5.34
N GLU A 145 11.11 17.96 -4.76
CA GLU A 145 12.46 17.77 -4.19
C GLU A 145 13.36 16.91 -5.08
N ILE A 146 12.85 16.42 -6.22
CA ILE A 146 13.61 15.60 -7.16
C ILE A 146 14.28 16.53 -8.18
N GLN A 147 15.60 16.43 -8.28
CA GLN A 147 16.37 17.27 -9.19
C GLN A 147 15.95 17.03 -10.66
N GLN A 148 15.52 18.11 -11.33
CA GLN A 148 14.96 18.10 -12.69
C GLN A 148 13.63 17.32 -12.81
N ALA A 149 12.76 17.41 -11.81
CA ALA A 149 11.42 16.83 -11.85
C ALA A 149 10.54 17.36 -13.00
N SER A 150 10.87 18.52 -13.58
CA SER A 150 10.22 19.08 -14.76
C SER A 150 10.51 18.28 -16.05
N SER A 151 11.53 17.42 -16.05
CA SER A 151 11.87 16.61 -17.22
C SER A 151 10.95 15.41 -17.38
N LEU A 152 10.27 15.32 -18.52
CA LEU A 152 9.38 14.20 -18.86
C LEU A 152 10.15 12.88 -18.87
N LYS A 153 11.37 12.86 -19.40
CA LYS A 153 12.19 11.64 -19.48
C LYS A 153 12.50 11.08 -18.09
N LYS A 154 12.83 11.95 -17.13
CA LYS A 154 13.09 11.53 -15.74
C LYS A 154 11.83 11.06 -15.05
N GLN A 155 10.71 11.75 -15.24
CA GLN A 155 9.44 11.32 -14.69
C GLN A 155 9.00 9.95 -15.24
N LEU A 156 9.20 9.70 -16.53
CA LEU A 156 8.95 8.38 -17.11
C LEU A 156 9.91 7.33 -16.53
N PHE A 157 11.20 7.63 -16.38
CA PHE A 157 12.14 6.70 -15.78
C PHE A 157 11.77 6.34 -14.33
N ILE A 158 11.41 7.33 -13.51
CA ILE A 158 11.04 7.13 -12.10
C ILE A 158 9.73 6.32 -12.00
N ASN A 159 8.67 6.75 -12.69
CA ASN A 159 7.36 6.12 -12.55
C ASN A 159 7.28 4.81 -13.35
N LEU A 160 7.59 4.82 -14.65
CA LEU A 160 7.49 3.60 -15.46
C LEU A 160 8.58 2.60 -15.08
N GLY A 161 9.81 3.05 -14.86
CA GLY A 161 10.90 2.17 -14.42
C GLY A 161 10.62 1.56 -13.05
N GLY A 162 10.10 2.34 -12.11
CA GLY A 162 9.66 1.85 -10.80
C GLY A 162 8.52 0.83 -10.91
N ALA A 163 7.51 1.11 -11.74
CA ALA A 163 6.38 0.21 -11.97
C ALA A 163 6.80 -1.11 -12.63
N VAL A 164 7.62 -1.05 -13.69
CA VAL A 164 8.12 -2.24 -14.39
C VAL A 164 9.01 -3.09 -13.47
N THR A 165 9.90 -2.46 -12.71
CA THR A 165 10.76 -3.17 -11.74
C THR A 165 9.91 -3.88 -10.68
N SER A 166 8.93 -3.17 -10.13
CA SER A 166 8.01 -3.74 -9.13
C SER A 166 7.18 -4.89 -9.71
N ALA A 167 6.69 -4.75 -10.94
CA ALA A 167 5.93 -5.79 -11.63
C ALA A 167 6.77 -7.06 -11.88
N ILE A 168 8.03 -6.89 -12.32
CA ILE A 168 8.96 -8.02 -12.52
C ILE A 168 9.25 -8.72 -11.18
N MET A 169 9.48 -7.97 -10.11
CA MET A 169 9.70 -8.54 -8.79
C MET A 169 8.47 -9.32 -8.29
N MET A 170 7.27 -8.74 -8.43
CA MET A 170 6.03 -9.43 -8.07
C MET A 170 5.81 -10.71 -8.91
N ALA A 171 6.05 -10.65 -10.22
CA ALA A 171 5.91 -11.81 -11.11
C ALA A 171 6.91 -12.92 -10.77
N LEU A 172 8.17 -12.58 -10.50
CA LEU A 172 9.20 -13.54 -10.10
C LEU A 172 8.86 -14.19 -8.76
N LEU A 173 8.37 -13.42 -7.80
CA LEU A 173 7.90 -13.94 -6.51
C LEU A 173 6.73 -14.89 -6.70
N ALA A 174 5.71 -14.51 -7.47
CA ALA A 174 4.55 -15.35 -7.76
C ALA A 174 4.94 -16.67 -8.46
N PHE A 175 5.85 -16.61 -9.44
CA PHE A 175 6.41 -17.79 -10.10
C PHE A 175 7.14 -18.71 -9.12
N ALA A 176 8.03 -18.15 -8.28
CA ALA A 176 8.77 -18.94 -7.30
C ALA A 176 7.84 -19.60 -6.26
N PHE A 177 6.80 -18.89 -5.82
CA PHE A 177 5.79 -19.43 -4.91
C PHE A 177 4.96 -20.55 -5.54
N THR A 178 4.43 -20.33 -6.74
CA THR A 178 3.60 -21.34 -7.42
C THR A 178 4.38 -22.62 -7.70
N ARG A 179 5.67 -22.50 -8.02
CA ARG A 179 6.58 -23.66 -8.18
C ARG A 179 6.82 -24.43 -6.88
N THR A 180 7.01 -23.73 -5.76
CA THR A 180 7.50 -24.36 -4.53
C THR A 180 6.39 -24.72 -3.55
N VAL A 181 5.39 -23.87 -3.39
CA VAL A 181 4.23 -24.10 -2.53
C VAL A 181 3.12 -24.85 -3.27
N GLY A 182 2.98 -24.65 -4.58
CA GLY A 182 1.92 -25.23 -5.40
C GLY A 182 0.69 -24.32 -5.49
N TYR A 183 0.15 -24.21 -6.71
CA TYR A 183 -1.01 -23.35 -7.00
C TYR A 183 -2.28 -23.80 -6.26
N ASP A 184 -2.61 -25.10 -6.29
CA ASP A 184 -3.81 -25.66 -5.67
C ASP A 184 -3.90 -25.35 -4.18
N TRP A 185 -2.77 -25.49 -3.47
CA TRP A 185 -2.71 -25.18 -2.06
C TRP A 185 -2.84 -23.68 -1.80
N LEU A 186 -2.15 -22.83 -2.57
CA LEU A 186 -2.27 -21.36 -2.43
C LEU A 186 -3.71 -20.90 -2.65
N ALA A 187 -4.39 -21.45 -3.64
CA ALA A 187 -5.77 -21.11 -3.96
C ALA A 187 -6.76 -21.63 -2.90
N ALA A 188 -6.61 -22.89 -2.47
CA ALA A 188 -7.41 -23.46 -1.38
C ALA A 188 -7.18 -22.68 -0.07
N ALA A 189 -5.93 -22.35 0.23
CA ALA A 189 -5.59 -21.64 1.44
C ALA A 189 -6.15 -20.20 1.43
N ALA A 190 -6.09 -19.51 0.29
CA ALA A 190 -6.70 -18.20 0.14
C ALA A 190 -8.24 -18.26 0.32
N ASN A 191 -8.90 -19.27 -0.26
CA ASN A 191 -10.34 -19.46 -0.12
C ASN A 191 -10.74 -19.70 1.35
N ALA A 192 -10.09 -20.67 1.99
CA ALA A 192 -10.28 -21.01 3.40
C ALA A 192 -10.11 -19.82 4.35
N SER A 193 -9.10 -18.98 4.11
CA SER A 193 -8.74 -17.88 5.03
C SER A 193 -9.54 -16.60 4.80
N PHE A 194 -9.87 -16.27 3.54
CA PHE A 194 -10.37 -14.94 3.18
C PHE A 194 -11.77 -14.93 2.56
N ILE A 195 -12.26 -16.07 2.07
CA ILE A 195 -13.57 -16.15 1.40
C ILE A 195 -14.56 -16.93 2.26
N SER A 196 -14.28 -18.20 2.54
CA SER A 196 -15.19 -19.06 3.30
C SER A 196 -15.00 -18.91 4.81
N ALA A 197 -13.80 -18.52 5.27
CA ALA A 197 -13.44 -18.41 6.69
C ALA A 197 -13.80 -19.67 7.50
N ASN A 198 -13.79 -20.84 6.85
CA ASN A 198 -14.31 -22.11 7.35
C ASN A 198 -13.22 -22.98 8.01
N LEU A 199 -11.95 -22.62 7.85
CA LEU A 199 -10.80 -23.35 8.35
C LEU A 199 -9.80 -22.39 8.99
N SER A 200 -9.57 -22.58 10.29
CA SER A 200 -8.52 -21.86 11.01
C SER A 200 -7.14 -22.36 10.58
N MET A 201 -6.28 -21.47 10.08
CA MET A 201 -4.91 -21.82 9.73
C MET A 201 -3.93 -21.52 10.86
N PRO A 202 -3.26 -22.54 11.43
CA PRO A 202 -2.22 -22.33 12.44
C PRO A 202 -1.07 -21.43 11.95
N ILE A 203 -0.72 -21.57 10.67
CA ILE A 203 0.24 -20.71 9.98
C ILE A 203 -0.54 -19.95 8.89
N PRO A 204 -0.80 -18.65 9.08
CA PRO A 204 -1.50 -17.86 8.07
C PRO A 204 -0.74 -17.88 6.74
N PRO A 205 -1.44 -18.00 5.58
CA PRO A 205 -0.85 -18.27 4.27
C PRO A 205 -0.23 -17.02 3.62
N TRP A 206 0.45 -16.20 4.42
CA TRP A 206 1.21 -15.04 3.95
C TRP A 206 2.59 -15.48 3.47
N PHE A 207 3.05 -14.90 2.36
CA PHE A 207 4.35 -15.22 1.75
C PHE A 207 5.51 -15.16 2.77
N SER A 208 5.49 -14.18 3.68
CA SER A 208 6.52 -14.00 4.70
C SER A 208 6.52 -15.10 5.76
N ASN A 209 5.36 -15.68 6.08
CA ASN A 209 5.25 -16.81 7.00
C ASN A 209 5.68 -18.11 6.33
N LEU A 210 5.25 -18.34 5.09
CA LEU A 210 5.55 -19.56 4.34
C LEU A 210 7.05 -19.71 4.09
N VAL A 211 7.76 -18.63 3.76
CA VAL A 211 9.21 -18.68 3.53
C VAL A 211 9.98 -19.00 4.81
N VAL A 212 9.51 -18.50 5.95
CA VAL A 212 10.14 -18.74 7.25
C VAL A 212 10.05 -20.19 7.68
N VAL A 213 8.99 -20.89 7.25
CA VAL A 213 8.78 -22.32 7.55
C VAL A 213 9.71 -23.22 6.74
N MET A 214 10.25 -22.73 5.62
CA MET A 214 11.09 -23.54 4.70
C MET A 214 12.51 -23.80 5.19
N THR A 215 12.95 -23.09 6.23
CA THR A 215 14.33 -23.17 6.70
C THR A 215 14.40 -23.20 8.21
N SER A 216 15.23 -24.08 8.74
CA SER A 216 15.55 -24.16 10.16
C SER A 216 16.73 -23.26 10.55
N SER A 217 17.36 -22.55 9.61
CA SER A 217 18.50 -21.68 9.90
C SER A 217 18.03 -20.33 10.47
N PRO A 218 18.38 -19.97 11.71
CA PRO A 218 18.00 -18.68 12.30
C PRO A 218 18.48 -17.49 11.48
N ILE A 219 19.66 -17.60 10.88
CA ILE A 219 20.27 -16.54 10.06
C ILE A 219 19.44 -16.31 8.80
N LEU A 220 19.06 -17.38 8.09
CA LEU A 220 18.25 -17.25 6.87
C LEU A 220 16.85 -16.72 7.19
N ILE A 221 16.25 -17.14 8.31
CA ILE A 221 14.97 -16.58 8.79
C ILE A 221 15.09 -15.08 9.06
N PHE A 222 16.13 -14.65 9.78
CA PHE A 222 16.37 -13.25 10.07
C PHE A 222 16.56 -12.44 8.79
N LEU A 223 17.46 -12.90 7.91
CA LEU A 223 17.75 -12.25 6.63
C LEU A 223 16.54 -12.21 5.71
N ALA A 224 15.67 -13.22 5.70
CA ALA A 224 14.45 -13.22 4.90
C ALA A 224 13.36 -12.27 5.43
N THR A 225 13.37 -11.96 6.73
CA THR A 225 12.28 -11.20 7.37
C THR A 225 12.63 -9.77 7.75
N VAL A 226 13.92 -9.45 7.96
CA VAL A 226 14.36 -8.10 8.34
C VAL A 226 14.00 -7.04 7.30
N GLY A 227 14.13 -7.34 6.02
CA GLY A 227 13.78 -6.46 4.92
C GLY A 227 12.29 -6.31 4.71
N VAL A 228 11.48 -7.32 5.04
CA VAL A 228 10.01 -7.19 5.07
C VAL A 228 9.61 -6.23 6.19
N PHE A 229 10.25 -6.32 7.36
CA PHE A 229 10.06 -5.39 8.47
C PHE A 229 10.51 -3.96 8.10
N LEU A 230 11.68 -3.81 7.48
CA LEU A 230 12.17 -2.51 7.02
C LEU A 230 11.28 -1.91 5.93
N ASN A 231 10.72 -2.75 5.05
CA ASN A 231 9.74 -2.30 4.05
C ASN A 231 8.45 -1.81 4.72
N ALA A 232 7.94 -2.52 5.74
CA ALA A 232 6.78 -2.04 6.51
C ALA A 232 7.05 -0.68 7.17
N LEU A 233 8.27 -0.47 7.70
CA LEU A 233 8.67 0.83 8.23
C LEU A 233 8.75 1.91 7.13
N GLN A 234 9.29 1.57 5.95
CA GLN A 234 9.37 2.47 4.80
C GLN A 234 7.98 2.97 4.37
N VAL A 235 6.96 2.11 4.40
CA VAL A 235 5.58 2.49 4.08
C VAL A 235 5.08 3.57 5.04
N VAL A 236 5.36 3.45 6.35
CA VAL A 236 4.98 4.47 7.35
C VAL A 236 5.62 5.82 7.01
N TYR A 237 6.91 5.84 6.69
CA TYR A 237 7.57 7.08 6.26
C TYR A 237 6.91 7.72 5.05
N ASN A 238 6.61 6.94 4.01
CA ASN A 238 6.02 7.44 2.77
C ASN A 238 4.65 8.11 3.02
N VAL A 239 3.83 7.53 3.90
CA VAL A 239 2.52 8.09 4.25
C VAL A 239 2.65 9.41 5.01
N TYR A 240 3.56 9.49 5.99
CA TYR A 240 3.78 10.73 6.75
C TYR A 240 4.34 11.86 5.89
N VAL A 241 5.28 11.56 4.98
CA VAL A 241 5.80 12.55 4.02
C VAL A 241 4.69 13.05 3.09
N GLY A 242 3.89 12.15 2.53
CA GLY A 242 2.78 12.54 1.65
C GLY A 242 1.77 13.45 2.36
N GLN A 243 1.31 13.04 3.55
CA GLN A 243 0.29 13.79 4.31
C GLN A 243 0.76 15.18 4.72
N THR A 244 2.00 15.30 5.21
CA THR A 244 2.55 16.59 5.66
C THR A 244 2.74 17.57 4.50
N ARG A 245 3.14 17.09 3.32
CA ARG A 245 3.24 17.93 2.10
C ARG A 245 1.88 18.38 1.59
N MET A 246 0.92 17.46 1.54
CA MET A 246 -0.46 17.81 1.17
C MET A 246 -1.05 18.84 2.13
N ALA A 247 -0.81 18.69 3.44
CA ALA A 247 -1.27 19.64 4.44
C ALA A 247 -0.61 21.01 4.30
N LEU A 248 0.70 21.05 4.01
CA LEU A 248 1.45 22.28 3.74
C LEU A 248 0.87 23.00 2.52
N ALA A 249 0.73 22.31 1.39
CA ALA A 249 0.17 22.87 0.16
C ALA A 249 -1.27 23.37 0.36
N SER A 250 -2.13 22.57 0.97
CA SER A 250 -3.53 22.94 1.24
C SER A 250 -3.66 24.13 2.20
N SER A 251 -2.69 24.33 3.09
CA SER A 251 -2.64 25.48 3.99
C SER A 251 -2.15 26.74 3.27
N MET A 252 -1.18 26.62 2.35
CA MET A 252 -0.75 27.72 1.47
C MET A 252 -1.89 28.19 0.57
N ASP A 253 -2.73 27.26 0.09
CA ASP A 253 -3.98 27.56 -0.63
C ASP A 253 -5.10 28.12 0.26
N ARG A 254 -4.83 28.32 1.56
CA ARG A 254 -5.77 28.81 2.59
C ARG A 254 -6.99 27.91 2.82
N ILE A 255 -6.96 26.67 2.32
CA ILE A 255 -7.99 25.64 2.56
C ILE A 255 -7.88 25.13 4.00
N LEU A 256 -6.66 24.83 4.45
CA LEU A 256 -6.39 24.50 5.85
C LEU A 256 -6.00 25.73 6.67
N PRO A 257 -6.11 25.67 8.01
CA PRO A 257 -5.62 26.72 8.88
C PRO A 257 -4.10 26.88 8.79
N GLU A 258 -3.63 28.13 8.81
CA GLU A 258 -2.20 28.49 8.66
C GLU A 258 -1.28 27.83 9.70
N TRP A 259 -1.80 27.52 10.90
CA TRP A 259 -1.01 26.88 11.95
C TRP A 259 -0.49 25.50 11.55
N VAL A 260 -1.16 24.81 10.61
CA VAL A 260 -0.76 23.50 10.07
C VAL A 260 0.51 23.63 9.23
N SER A 261 0.65 24.71 8.46
CA SER A 261 1.86 25.00 7.66
C SER A 261 2.97 25.70 8.43
N ARG A 262 2.77 26.06 9.70
CA ARG A 262 3.76 26.85 10.44
C ARG A 262 5.08 26.08 10.58
N VAL A 263 6.10 26.57 9.87
CA VAL A 263 7.45 26.02 9.90
C VAL A 263 8.15 26.49 11.17
N SER A 264 8.77 25.56 11.89
CA SER A 264 9.58 25.90 13.06
C SER A 264 10.91 26.52 12.63
N SER A 265 11.26 27.67 13.21
CA SER A 265 12.54 28.34 12.96
C SER A 265 13.76 27.50 13.37
N ARG A 266 13.59 26.56 14.30
CA ARG A 266 14.69 25.70 14.81
C ARG A 266 14.99 24.52 13.89
N THR A 267 13.96 23.92 13.29
CA THR A 267 14.10 22.67 12.51
C THR A 267 13.91 22.87 11.02
N GLY A 268 13.37 24.01 10.58
CA GLY A 268 13.03 24.26 9.18
C GLY A 268 11.91 23.35 8.66
N THR A 269 11.15 22.71 9.55
CA THR A 269 10.09 21.74 9.22
C THR A 269 8.75 22.10 9.89
N PRO A 270 7.59 21.73 9.30
CA PRO A 270 6.28 21.97 9.90
C PRO A 270 6.00 20.94 11.01
N VAL A 271 6.60 21.16 12.19
CA VAL A 271 6.52 20.25 13.34
C VAL A 271 5.07 19.97 13.74
N ASN A 272 4.22 20.99 13.71
CA ASN A 272 2.80 20.89 14.06
C ASN A 272 2.06 19.88 13.19
N ALA A 273 2.29 19.90 11.87
CA ALA A 273 1.66 18.94 10.95
C ALA A 273 2.10 17.51 11.27
N HIS A 274 3.40 17.28 11.48
CA HIS A 274 3.93 15.96 11.80
C HIS A 274 3.34 15.40 13.10
N LEU A 275 3.28 16.23 14.16
CA LEU A 275 2.69 15.85 15.44
C LEU A 275 1.18 15.61 15.33
N LEU A 276 0.47 16.44 14.56
CA LEU A 276 -0.97 16.28 14.33
C LEU A 276 -1.28 14.92 13.70
N PHE A 277 -0.56 14.56 12.63
CA PHE A 277 -0.75 13.27 11.96
C PHE A 277 -0.31 12.09 12.84
N PHE A 278 0.74 12.27 13.65
CA PHE A 278 1.14 11.27 14.62
C PHE A 278 0.05 11.01 15.68
N VAL A 279 -0.51 12.06 16.27
CA VAL A 279 -1.54 11.92 17.30
C VAL A 279 -2.84 11.38 16.70
N LEU A 280 -3.34 11.98 15.62
CA LEU A 280 -4.62 11.59 15.04
C LEU A 280 -4.54 10.23 14.34
N GLY A 281 -3.53 10.01 13.49
CA GLY A 281 -3.39 8.77 12.72
C GLY A 281 -2.69 7.66 13.50
N GLY A 282 -1.53 7.99 14.07
CA GLY A 282 -0.65 7.02 14.74
C GLY A 282 -1.13 6.54 16.10
N ILE A 283 -1.91 7.34 16.85
CA ILE A 283 -2.40 7.00 18.19
C ILE A 283 -3.92 6.78 18.20
N ILE A 284 -4.70 7.81 17.83
CA ILE A 284 -6.17 7.79 18.00
C ILE A 284 -6.82 6.87 16.98
N TYR A 285 -6.56 7.08 15.70
CA TYR A 285 -7.16 6.28 14.63
C TYR A 285 -6.69 4.83 14.68
N SER A 286 -5.40 4.60 14.95
CA SER A 286 -4.87 3.24 15.14
C SER A 286 -5.50 2.53 16.35
N TYR A 287 -5.85 3.26 17.42
CA TYR A 287 -6.60 2.70 18.55
C TYR A 287 -7.99 2.26 18.11
N ILE A 288 -8.74 3.16 17.46
CA ILE A 288 -10.09 2.86 16.94
C ILE A 288 -10.02 1.64 16.01
N TYR A 289 -9.05 1.62 15.11
CA TYR A 289 -8.87 0.55 14.13
C TYR A 289 -8.68 -0.84 14.75
N ASN A 290 -7.92 -0.93 15.85
CA ASN A 290 -7.56 -2.22 16.45
C ASN A 290 -8.51 -2.65 17.56
N PHE A 291 -9.15 -1.72 18.28
CA PHE A 291 -9.95 -2.03 19.47
C PHE A 291 -11.46 -1.90 19.28
N VAL A 292 -11.94 -1.18 18.26
CA VAL A 292 -13.38 -1.04 18.01
C VAL A 292 -13.87 -2.18 17.13
N PRO A 293 -14.77 -3.06 17.61
CA PRO A 293 -15.29 -4.17 16.82
C PRO A 293 -15.99 -3.68 15.55
N GLY A 294 -15.74 -4.37 14.43
CA GLY A 294 -16.36 -4.07 13.13
C GLY A 294 -15.75 -2.87 12.37
N TRP A 295 -14.82 -2.11 12.97
CA TRP A 295 -14.21 -0.96 12.30
C TRP A 295 -13.38 -1.35 11.08
N ILE A 296 -12.65 -2.48 11.17
CA ILE A 296 -11.85 -3.00 10.06
C ILE A 296 -12.71 -3.19 8.80
N SER A 297 -13.90 -3.79 8.94
CA SER A 297 -14.83 -4.01 7.83
C SER A 297 -15.32 -2.71 7.19
N LEU A 298 -15.43 -1.62 7.97
CA LEU A 298 -15.81 -0.30 7.45
C LEU A 298 -14.69 0.39 6.64
N THR A 299 -13.46 -0.11 6.69
CA THR A 299 -12.31 0.46 5.96
C THR A 299 -11.94 -0.29 4.68
N LEU A 300 -12.68 -1.35 4.33
CA LEU A 300 -12.37 -2.18 3.16
C LEU A 300 -12.41 -1.38 1.83
N ALA A 301 -13.34 -0.43 1.71
CA ALA A 301 -13.52 0.40 0.53
C ALA A 301 -12.43 1.48 0.31
N VAL A 302 -11.45 1.63 1.20
CA VAL A 302 -10.34 2.61 1.05
C VAL A 302 -9.60 2.43 -0.28
N THR A 303 -9.43 1.19 -0.72
CA THR A 303 -8.73 0.89 -1.97
C THR A 303 -9.54 1.32 -3.21
N ALA A 304 -10.86 1.12 -3.18
CA ALA A 304 -11.76 1.60 -4.24
C ALA A 304 -11.72 3.13 -4.33
N VAL A 305 -11.71 3.79 -3.17
CA VAL A 305 -11.59 5.24 -3.03
C VAL A 305 -10.33 5.81 -3.68
N ALA A 306 -9.17 5.18 -3.48
CA ALA A 306 -7.93 5.65 -4.11
C ALA A 306 -8.07 5.71 -5.65
N THR A 307 -8.86 4.81 -6.22
CA THR A 307 -9.15 4.77 -7.66
C THR A 307 -9.98 5.97 -8.11
N VAL A 308 -10.90 6.48 -7.28
CA VAL A 308 -11.66 7.71 -7.56
C VAL A 308 -10.72 8.92 -7.71
N MET A 309 -9.67 8.99 -6.89
CA MET A 309 -8.65 10.04 -7.00
C MET A 309 -7.84 9.92 -8.29
N TYR A 310 -7.53 8.71 -8.74
CA TYR A 310 -6.88 8.51 -10.04
C TYR A 310 -7.79 8.96 -11.19
N ILE A 311 -9.09 8.67 -11.14
CA ILE A 311 -10.05 9.15 -12.15
C ILE A 311 -10.05 10.68 -12.20
N ALA A 312 -10.21 11.34 -11.04
CA ALA A 312 -10.25 12.79 -10.97
C ALA A 312 -8.94 13.44 -11.48
N THR A 313 -7.79 12.88 -11.10
CA THR A 313 -6.47 13.38 -11.51
C THR A 313 -6.24 13.18 -13.01
N SER A 314 -6.59 12.01 -13.55
CA SER A 314 -6.43 11.71 -14.97
C SER A 314 -7.36 12.55 -15.86
N LEU A 315 -8.58 12.84 -15.40
CA LEU A 315 -9.49 13.78 -16.07
C LEU A 315 -8.97 15.22 -16.01
N ALA A 316 -8.42 15.65 -14.86
CA ALA A 316 -7.80 16.97 -14.74
C ALA A 316 -6.62 17.12 -15.71
N ALA A 317 -5.76 16.10 -15.79
CA ALA A 317 -4.67 16.06 -16.77
C ALA A 317 -5.18 16.09 -18.21
N ALA A 318 -6.27 15.38 -18.51
CA ALA A 318 -6.83 15.33 -19.86
C ALA A 318 -7.39 16.69 -20.32
N LEU A 319 -7.96 17.46 -19.39
CA LEU A 319 -8.55 18.79 -19.62
C LEU A 319 -7.52 19.93 -19.54
N LEU A 320 -6.33 19.67 -19.00
CA LEU A 320 -5.28 20.67 -18.78
C LEU A 320 -4.92 21.47 -20.05
N PRO A 321 -4.77 20.86 -21.25
CA PRO A 321 -4.45 21.62 -22.47
C PRO A 321 -5.54 22.60 -22.90
N PHE A 322 -6.79 22.41 -22.46
CA PHE A 322 -7.92 23.23 -22.86
C PHE A 322 -8.22 24.32 -21.82
N ARG A 323 -8.06 24.01 -20.53
CA ARG A 323 -8.37 24.92 -19.43
C ARG A 323 -7.19 25.79 -19.00
N MET A 324 -5.96 25.27 -19.07
CA MET A 324 -4.75 25.97 -18.62
C MET A 324 -3.67 25.94 -19.70
N LYS A 325 -3.98 26.53 -20.86
CA LYS A 325 -3.14 26.51 -22.07
C LYS A 325 -1.72 27.02 -21.82
N GLU A 326 -1.57 28.11 -21.08
CA GLU A 326 -0.26 28.72 -20.81
C GLU A 326 0.65 27.78 -20.02
N ILE A 327 0.14 27.22 -18.92
CA ILE A 327 0.85 26.24 -18.10
C ILE A 327 1.18 25.00 -18.93
N TYR A 328 0.21 24.47 -19.69
CA TYR A 328 0.45 23.32 -20.55
C TYR A 328 1.56 23.59 -21.56
N ASN A 329 1.54 24.74 -22.27
CA ASN A 329 2.53 25.08 -23.29
C ASN A 329 3.94 25.24 -22.72
N SER A 330 4.08 25.57 -21.43
CA SER A 330 5.39 25.62 -20.76
C SER A 330 5.99 24.24 -20.46
N ALA A 331 5.16 23.19 -20.39
CA ALA A 331 5.60 21.84 -20.05
C ALA A 331 6.23 21.10 -21.24
N GLU A 332 7.22 20.24 -20.99
CA GLU A 332 7.87 19.44 -22.05
C GLU A 332 6.90 18.53 -22.81
N ILE A 333 5.87 18.02 -22.13
CA ILE A 333 4.86 17.15 -22.71
C ILE A 333 4.03 17.83 -23.81
N SER A 334 4.02 19.17 -23.85
CA SER A 334 3.23 19.96 -24.80
C SER A 334 3.59 19.74 -26.27
N ARG A 335 4.83 19.29 -26.49
CA ARG A 335 5.42 18.96 -27.79
C ARG A 335 4.86 17.67 -28.38
N PHE A 336 4.30 16.79 -27.55
CA PHE A 336 3.77 15.50 -27.98
C PHE A 336 2.27 15.60 -28.28
N ARG A 337 1.93 15.47 -29.56
CA ARG A 337 0.55 15.52 -30.05
C ARG A 337 0.35 14.40 -31.07
N PHE A 338 -0.84 13.81 -31.07
CA PHE A 338 -1.27 12.88 -32.10
C PHE A 338 -2.30 13.57 -32.99
N GLY A 339 -1.86 14.03 -34.16
CA GLY A 339 -2.64 14.97 -34.98
C GLY A 339 -2.91 16.27 -34.23
N SER A 340 -4.18 16.67 -34.13
CA SER A 340 -4.63 17.88 -33.43
C SER A 340 -4.81 17.69 -31.92
N VAL A 341 -4.75 16.45 -31.42
CA VAL A 341 -5.07 16.14 -30.01
C VAL A 341 -3.77 16.03 -29.19
N PRO A 342 -3.65 16.77 -28.08
CA PRO A 342 -2.58 16.60 -27.09
C PRO A 342 -2.47 15.16 -26.58
N LEU A 343 -1.25 14.60 -26.55
CA LEU A 343 -1.06 13.22 -26.09
C LEU A 343 -1.53 13.02 -24.63
N ILE A 344 -1.35 14.04 -23.78
CA ILE A 344 -1.81 14.03 -22.39
C ILE A 344 -3.34 13.89 -22.28
N THR A 345 -4.10 14.42 -23.24
CA THR A 345 -5.56 14.28 -23.28
C THR A 345 -5.96 12.84 -23.54
N ILE A 346 -5.31 12.19 -24.50
CA ILE A 346 -5.56 10.78 -24.82
C ILE A 346 -5.16 9.88 -23.65
N ALA A 347 -3.94 10.07 -23.12
CA ALA A 347 -3.44 9.28 -21.99
C ALA A 347 -4.29 9.46 -20.72
N GLY A 348 -4.70 10.69 -20.41
CA GLY A 348 -5.59 10.98 -19.28
C GLY A 348 -6.98 10.36 -19.46
N ALA A 349 -7.56 10.42 -20.66
CA ALA A 349 -8.85 9.78 -20.94
C ALA A 349 -8.80 8.25 -20.81
N ILE A 350 -7.76 7.62 -21.36
CA ILE A 350 -7.54 6.16 -21.24
C ILE A 350 -7.34 5.78 -19.77
N SER A 351 -6.51 6.53 -19.03
CA SER A 351 -6.26 6.29 -17.61
C SER A 351 -7.52 6.46 -16.76
N ALA A 352 -8.35 7.47 -17.06
CA ALA A 352 -9.63 7.67 -16.37
C ALA A 352 -10.61 6.52 -16.66
N ALA A 353 -10.72 6.09 -17.93
CA ALA A 353 -11.58 4.96 -18.30
C ALA A 353 -11.11 3.64 -17.65
N PHE A 354 -9.81 3.37 -17.68
CA PHE A 354 -9.22 2.21 -17.02
C PHE A 354 -9.46 2.23 -15.50
N SER A 355 -9.26 3.39 -14.86
CA SER A 355 -9.51 3.53 -13.41
C SER A 355 -10.99 3.38 -13.08
N ALA A 356 -11.91 3.91 -13.89
CA ALA A 356 -13.35 3.71 -13.73
C ALA A 356 -13.75 2.24 -13.87
N TRP A 357 -13.11 1.52 -14.79
CA TRP A 357 -13.30 0.09 -14.96
C TRP A 357 -12.78 -0.71 -13.75
N MET A 358 -11.64 -0.35 -13.18
CA MET A 358 -11.12 -0.95 -11.94
C MET A 358 -12.04 -0.67 -10.74
N LEU A 359 -12.58 0.55 -10.64
CA LEU A 359 -13.56 0.93 -9.62
C LEU A 359 -14.83 0.08 -9.73
N TYR A 360 -15.33 -0.15 -10.95
CA TYR A 360 -16.47 -1.05 -11.18
C TYR A 360 -16.22 -2.45 -10.61
N TYR A 361 -15.04 -3.05 -10.86
CA TYR A 361 -14.72 -4.36 -10.30
C TYR A 361 -14.67 -4.36 -8.77
N TYR A 362 -14.06 -3.34 -8.15
CA TYR A 362 -14.02 -3.24 -6.69
C TYR A 362 -15.40 -3.19 -6.04
N LEU A 363 -16.38 -2.57 -6.71
CA LEU A 363 -17.74 -2.41 -6.19
C LEU A 363 -18.66 -3.59 -6.54
N THR A 364 -18.36 -4.34 -7.61
CA THR A 364 -19.27 -5.38 -8.12
C THR A 364 -18.80 -6.81 -7.89
N VAL A 365 -17.52 -7.02 -7.54
CA VAL A 365 -16.96 -8.35 -7.31
C VAL A 365 -16.65 -8.54 -5.81
N PRO A 366 -17.55 -9.18 -5.04
CA PRO A 366 -17.35 -9.43 -3.61
C PRO A 366 -16.06 -10.18 -3.29
N ALA A 367 -15.62 -11.06 -4.19
CA ALA A 367 -14.39 -11.85 -4.01
C ALA A 367 -13.11 -11.00 -3.89
N LEU A 368 -13.15 -9.72 -4.31
CA LEU A 368 -12.03 -8.80 -4.12
C LEU A 368 -11.92 -8.28 -2.67
N GLY A 369 -12.91 -8.57 -1.82
CA GLY A 369 -12.90 -8.19 -0.39
C GLY A 369 -13.14 -6.71 -0.13
N VAL A 370 -13.51 -5.94 -1.16
CA VAL A 370 -13.71 -4.48 -1.10
C VAL A 370 -15.18 -4.10 -1.12
N ALA A 371 -16.02 -4.85 -1.84
CA ALA A 371 -17.44 -4.57 -2.00
C ALA A 371 -18.19 -4.84 -0.68
N TYR A 372 -18.45 -3.77 0.08
CA TYR A 372 -19.20 -3.80 1.32
C TYR A 372 -19.92 -2.47 1.51
N LEU A 373 -21.25 -2.48 1.31
CA LEU A 373 -22.06 -1.28 1.21
C LEU A 373 -21.89 -0.31 2.40
N PRO A 374 -21.83 -0.74 3.68
CA PRO A 374 -21.58 0.18 4.78
C PRO A 374 -20.21 0.88 4.71
N SER A 375 -19.17 0.18 4.24
CA SER A 375 -17.85 0.80 4.00
C SER A 375 -17.89 1.79 2.85
N GLU A 376 -18.55 1.44 1.75
CA GLU A 376 -18.71 2.30 0.57
C GLU A 376 -19.46 3.59 0.91
N LEU A 377 -20.56 3.50 1.67
CA LEU A 377 -21.33 4.65 2.11
C LEU A 377 -20.54 5.54 3.07
N LEU A 378 -19.77 4.95 4.00
CA LEU A 378 -18.89 5.70 4.88
C LEU A 378 -17.84 6.48 4.07
N MET A 379 -17.20 5.82 3.11
CA MET A 379 -16.22 6.45 2.23
C MET A 379 -16.85 7.58 1.41
N LEU A 380 -18.01 7.35 0.81
CA LEU A 380 -18.76 8.38 0.09
C LEU A 380 -19.07 9.58 1.00
N ALA A 381 -19.52 9.33 2.23
CA ALA A 381 -19.79 10.37 3.21
C ALA A 381 -18.54 11.18 3.56
N ILE A 382 -17.35 10.55 3.66
CA ILE A 382 -16.08 11.24 3.87
C ILE A 382 -15.76 12.16 2.68
N PHE A 383 -15.95 11.70 1.45
CA PHE A 383 -15.71 12.54 0.25
C PHE A 383 -16.67 13.72 0.18
N VAL A 384 -17.97 13.45 0.35
CA VAL A 384 -18.98 14.50 0.37
C VAL A 384 -18.69 15.48 1.49
N GLY A 385 -18.27 15.01 2.67
CA GLY A 385 -17.83 15.84 3.78
C GLY A 385 -16.67 16.77 3.42
N TRP A 386 -15.65 16.26 2.74
CA TRP A 386 -14.52 17.07 2.26
C TRP A 386 -14.91 18.06 1.16
N LEU A 387 -15.80 17.68 0.24
CA LEU A 387 -16.32 18.60 -0.78
C LEU A 387 -17.14 19.73 -0.16
N VAL A 388 -18.00 19.40 0.81
CA VAL A 388 -18.77 20.39 1.59
C VAL A 388 -17.84 21.29 2.37
N TYR A 389 -16.84 20.73 3.06
CA TYR A 389 -15.82 21.52 3.77
C TYR A 389 -15.11 22.50 2.82
N PHE A 390 -14.66 22.03 1.66
CA PHE A 390 -14.00 22.88 0.67
C PHE A 390 -14.93 23.99 0.17
N ALA A 391 -16.20 23.69 -0.13
CA ALA A 391 -17.18 24.69 -0.57
C ALA A 391 -17.45 25.75 0.51
N VAL A 392 -17.66 25.32 1.76
CA VAL A 392 -17.87 26.22 2.90
C VAL A 392 -16.63 27.07 3.16
N ARG A 393 -15.45 26.47 3.15
CA ARG A 393 -14.18 27.18 3.34
C ARG A 393 -13.94 28.19 2.23
N ARG A 394 -14.19 27.81 0.97
CA ARG A 394 -14.07 28.69 -0.19
C ARG A 394 -15.00 29.90 -0.07
N TRP A 395 -16.25 29.66 0.32
CA TRP A 395 -17.21 30.73 0.59
C TRP A 395 -16.74 31.65 1.73
N TYR A 396 -16.28 31.08 2.85
CA TYR A 396 -15.81 31.84 4.00
C TYR A 396 -14.61 32.75 3.66
N VAL A 397 -13.59 32.21 3.01
CA VAL A 397 -12.38 32.99 2.64
C VAL A 397 -12.73 34.09 1.63
N LYS A 398 -13.58 33.79 0.64
CA LYS A 398 -14.01 34.78 -0.35
C LYS A 398 -14.84 35.90 0.28
N THR A 399 -15.80 35.57 1.15
CA THR A 399 -16.76 36.54 1.68
C THR A 399 -16.27 37.27 2.93
N LYS A 400 -15.50 36.62 3.80
CA LYS A 400 -15.03 37.19 5.08
C LYS A 400 -13.63 37.76 5.00
N LEU A 401 -12.75 37.16 4.20
CA LEU A 401 -11.37 37.61 4.06
C LEU A 401 -11.11 38.39 2.76
N GLY A 402 -12.10 38.44 1.85
CA GLY A 402 -12.01 39.19 0.59
C GLY A 402 -10.97 38.64 -0.40
N ILE A 403 -10.52 37.40 -0.18
CA ILE A 403 -9.45 36.78 -0.96
C ILE A 403 -10.05 35.85 -2.00
N ASP A 404 -9.67 36.04 -3.26
CA ASP A 404 -10.00 35.10 -4.33
C ASP A 404 -9.09 33.88 -4.28
N ILE A 405 -9.56 32.78 -3.69
CA ILE A 405 -8.83 31.50 -3.68
C ILE A 405 -8.55 31.01 -5.10
N ASP A 406 -9.39 31.35 -6.08
CA ASP A 406 -9.20 30.87 -7.45
C ASP A 406 -7.92 31.44 -8.08
N SER A 407 -7.40 32.55 -7.55
CA SER A 407 -6.10 33.10 -7.96
C SER A 407 -4.93 32.17 -7.63
N ALA A 408 -4.98 31.44 -6.51
CA ALA A 408 -3.91 30.51 -6.11
C ALA A 408 -3.77 29.34 -7.10
N PHE A 409 -4.86 28.97 -7.77
CA PHE A 409 -4.86 27.88 -8.75
C PHE A 409 -4.49 28.31 -10.18
N ARG A 410 -4.30 29.61 -10.45
CA ARG A 410 -3.99 30.13 -11.79
C ARG A 410 -2.53 30.01 -12.18
N GLN A 411 -1.62 29.90 -11.22
CA GLN A 411 -0.18 29.83 -11.46
C GLN A 411 0.46 28.77 -10.57
N ILE A 412 1.49 28.12 -11.08
CA ILE A 412 2.37 27.29 -10.26
C ILE A 412 3.28 28.26 -9.50
N PRO A 413 3.40 28.16 -8.16
CA PRO A 413 4.33 28.99 -7.40
C PRO A 413 5.74 28.87 -7.98
N PRO A 414 6.50 29.98 -8.12
CA PRO A 414 7.89 29.91 -8.54
C PRO A 414 8.72 29.12 -7.50
N ASP A 415 9.62 28.27 -8.01
CA ASP A 415 10.49 27.37 -7.23
C ASP A 415 11.36 28.09 -6.18
#